data_AF-A0A679HFI6-F1
#
_entry.id   AF-A0A679HFI6-F1
#
_cell.length_a   1.000
_cell.length_b   1.000
_cell.length_c   1.000
_cell.angle_alpha   90.00
_cell.angle_beta   90.00
_cell.angle_gamma   90.00
#
_symmetry.space_group_name_H-M   'P 1'
#
loop_
_entity.id
_entity.type
_entity.pdbx_description
1 polymer ?
#
loop_
_entity_poly.entity_id
_entity_poly.type
_entity_poly.pdbx_seq_one_letter_code
_entity_poly.pdbx_strand_id
1 'polypeptide(L)'
;MNIHLPACCMVLLLSWGGEAIAAGASSKLELHPQTGVPGSTVSIVGKGLGAFKSVQVNRVTFGGVPALIQRWDPDVIEVKVPSKAATGPVVVSIGKKTLQAGSFTLVYPKITSIQPAEIEPGHSVEILGEHFGLTAGPRDPNTMFGVNDVVVGGLVVRPRRWKDDRIEVEIPANATSGDMAIRLASSDPLPDGSCCTPVEHTVSNRVALTLIPSVRVDPLKGPVGTKVVLFGKEFGASQGQGDSVSFGGHAGVIAQWTDTTIVTHLPVDAETGPVVLRANGRDRTVGTFTVHIPKVSEIVPPAAPIGTLLKIKGENFGIYSESGDSPFAFADFNTGENRVEIGGVPAVIYRWQNDRIDVWVPYSAKSGPVTVYRGATKPNADGSCCATKGVLTTPAGTFTLVTPSIESYAPKSAGLDELVTIKGAGFGTFLMTAEHAYLGINQKAYKRREDVELNENVSRTEVLFNGIAAQVVSWTDNEIVARVPHRNLYGVGKKGEFFDNLSKGPLVVRRGSWDMLPDGTCCTPKKWITLEAGTFTIEAKGMPDPTYFESIHPEDHTSQ
;
A
#
# COMPACT_ATOMS: atom_id res chain seq x y z
N MET A 1 -49.01 18.46 5.50
CA MET A 1 -48.27 19.49 6.26
C MET A 1 -47.49 20.29 5.23
N ASN A 2 -48.04 21.45 4.84
CA ASN A 2 -47.47 22.35 3.85
C ASN A 2 -46.28 23.10 4.43
N ILE A 3 -45.18 23.24 3.68
CA ILE A 3 -44.28 24.38 3.81
C ILE A 3 -43.99 24.93 2.41
N HIS A 4 -44.55 26.12 2.17
CA HIS A 4 -44.28 27.00 1.05
C HIS A 4 -43.01 27.82 1.31
N LEU A 5 -42.20 28.04 0.27
CA LEU A 5 -41.31 29.19 0.13
C LEU A 5 -41.67 29.94 -1.15
N PRO A 6 -41.92 31.26 -1.10
CA PRO A 6 -41.89 32.11 -2.27
C PRO A 6 -40.66 33.02 -2.30
N ALA A 7 -40.22 33.31 -3.52
CA ALA A 7 -39.21 34.28 -3.87
C ALA A 7 -39.67 35.72 -3.52
N CYS A 8 -38.74 36.56 -3.10
CA CYS A 8 -38.94 38.01 -3.04
C CYS A 8 -37.72 38.71 -3.65
N CYS A 9 -37.99 39.45 -4.71
CA CYS A 9 -37.07 40.32 -5.44
C CYS A 9 -37.10 41.70 -4.73
N MET A 10 -35.96 42.22 -4.29
CA MET A 10 -35.87 43.56 -3.72
C MET A 10 -34.65 44.28 -4.28
N VAL A 11 -34.92 45.27 -5.14
CA VAL A 11 -33.98 46.24 -5.65
C VAL A 11 -33.65 47.21 -4.51
N LEU A 12 -32.37 47.33 -4.17
CA LEU A 12 -31.86 48.32 -3.22
C LEU A 12 -30.96 49.31 -3.96
N LEU A 13 -31.48 50.54 -4.11
CA LEU A 13 -30.72 51.73 -4.44
C LEU A 13 -29.82 52.10 -3.25
N LEU A 14 -28.52 52.24 -3.49
CA LEU A 14 -27.60 52.90 -2.57
C LEU A 14 -26.82 53.98 -3.33
N SER A 15 -27.10 55.21 -2.90
CA SER A 15 -26.53 56.49 -3.32
C SER A 15 -25.02 56.54 -3.17
N TRP A 16 -24.31 56.87 -4.24
CA TRP A 16 -22.94 57.37 -4.16
C TRP A 16 -22.97 58.89 -4.02
N GLY A 17 -22.50 59.38 -2.86
CA GLY A 17 -22.21 60.78 -2.64
C GLY A 17 -21.09 61.22 -3.58
N GLY A 18 -21.35 62.30 -4.32
CA GLY A 18 -20.36 62.93 -5.17
C GLY A 18 -19.38 63.74 -4.33
N GLU A 19 -18.12 63.34 -4.35
CA GLU A 19 -17.01 64.29 -4.34
C GLU A 19 -16.58 64.49 -5.80
N ALA A 20 -16.96 65.64 -6.33
CA ALA A 20 -16.54 66.09 -7.64
C ALA A 20 -15.03 66.42 -7.60
N ILE A 21 -14.20 65.53 -8.12
CA ILE A 21 -12.87 65.93 -8.60
C ILE A 21 -13.14 66.73 -9.88
N ALA A 22 -13.02 68.05 -9.78
CA ALA A 22 -12.98 68.92 -10.94
C ALA A 22 -11.70 68.61 -11.74
N ALA A 23 -11.79 67.67 -12.68
CA ALA A 23 -10.78 67.46 -13.71
C ALA A 23 -10.92 68.57 -14.75
N GLY A 24 -9.99 69.52 -14.76
CA GLY A 24 -9.81 70.42 -15.90
C GLY A 24 -9.65 69.60 -17.17
N ALA A 25 -10.49 69.85 -18.17
CA ALA A 25 -10.46 69.14 -19.44
C ALA A 25 -9.14 69.42 -20.19
N SER A 26 -8.18 68.51 -20.03
CA SER A 26 -7.02 68.43 -20.91
C SER A 26 -7.47 67.89 -22.26
N SER A 27 -7.15 68.59 -23.35
CA SER A 27 -7.32 68.12 -24.74
C SER A 27 -6.23 67.13 -25.16
N LYS A 28 -5.42 66.66 -24.21
CA LYS A 28 -4.24 65.82 -24.42
C LYS A 28 -4.64 64.34 -24.40
N LEU A 29 -4.05 63.56 -25.28
CA LEU A 29 -4.15 62.11 -25.23
C LEU A 29 -3.39 61.57 -24.01
N GLU A 30 -3.97 60.57 -23.36
CA GLU A 30 -3.41 59.89 -22.20
C GLU A 30 -3.17 58.41 -22.53
N LEU A 31 -1.97 57.94 -22.20
CA LEU A 31 -1.52 56.57 -22.43
C LEU A 31 -1.55 55.77 -21.13
N HIS A 32 -2.29 54.66 -21.10
CA HIS A 32 -2.39 53.79 -19.94
C HIS A 32 -2.36 52.30 -20.32
N PRO A 33 -1.47 51.48 -19.73
CA PRO A 33 -0.35 51.89 -18.86
C PRO A 33 0.79 52.56 -19.66
N GLN A 34 1.66 53.31 -18.96
CA GLN A 34 2.86 53.94 -19.54
C GLN A 34 4.09 53.00 -19.54
N THR A 35 3.96 51.82 -18.92
CA THR A 35 4.98 50.78 -18.84
C THR A 35 4.34 49.46 -19.23
N GLY A 36 5.05 48.62 -19.98
CA GLY A 36 4.54 47.30 -20.31
C GLY A 36 5.51 46.47 -21.13
N VAL A 37 5.12 45.23 -21.34
CA VAL A 37 5.89 44.20 -22.05
C VAL A 37 5.42 44.05 -23.50
N PRO A 38 6.22 43.45 -24.39
CA PRO A 38 5.75 43.01 -25.70
C PRO A 38 4.46 42.21 -25.62
N GLY A 39 3.50 42.49 -26.52
CA GLY A 39 2.19 41.85 -26.54
C GLY A 39 1.20 42.30 -25.47
N SER A 40 1.59 43.17 -24.52
CA SER A 40 0.63 43.79 -23.58
C SER A 40 -0.31 44.75 -24.31
N THR A 41 -1.52 44.94 -23.77
CA THR A 41 -2.49 45.89 -24.32
C THR A 41 -2.30 47.24 -23.66
N VAL A 42 -2.26 48.29 -24.48
CA VAL A 42 -2.16 49.69 -24.05
C VAL A 42 -3.36 50.46 -24.60
N SER A 43 -4.00 51.22 -23.72
CA SER A 43 -5.12 52.09 -24.04
C SER A 43 -4.65 53.54 -24.19
N ILE A 44 -5.10 54.19 -25.26
CA ILE A 44 -4.91 55.62 -25.49
C ILE A 44 -6.29 56.26 -25.43
N VAL A 45 -6.49 57.14 -24.45
CA VAL A 45 -7.78 57.79 -24.19
C VAL A 45 -7.65 59.29 -24.43
N GLY A 46 -8.66 59.87 -25.07
CA GLY A 46 -8.73 61.32 -25.26
C GLY A 46 -9.54 61.71 -26.49
N LYS A 47 -9.83 63.00 -26.61
CA LYS A 47 -10.71 63.51 -27.66
C LYS A 47 -9.98 63.72 -28.99
N GLY A 48 -10.74 63.63 -30.09
CA GLY A 48 -10.25 64.02 -31.42
C GLY A 48 -9.48 62.93 -32.15
N LEU A 49 -9.71 61.65 -31.80
CA LEU A 49 -9.18 60.46 -32.47
C LEU A 49 -9.97 60.12 -33.75
N GLY A 50 -11.24 60.52 -33.80
CA GLY A 50 -12.12 60.33 -34.96
C GLY A 50 -12.45 58.86 -35.26
N ALA A 51 -13.21 58.62 -36.32
CA ALA A 51 -13.57 57.26 -36.73
C ALA A 51 -12.40 56.54 -37.42
N PHE A 52 -12.30 55.23 -37.19
CA PHE A 52 -11.38 54.37 -37.93
C PHE A 52 -11.80 54.28 -39.40
N LYS A 53 -10.85 54.48 -40.32
CA LYS A 53 -11.07 54.35 -41.76
C LYS A 53 -10.34 53.15 -42.35
N SER A 54 -9.04 53.05 -42.08
CA SER A 54 -8.21 51.92 -42.50
C SER A 54 -6.87 51.96 -41.77
N VAL A 55 -6.14 50.85 -41.76
CA VAL A 55 -4.77 50.73 -41.20
C VAL A 55 -3.73 51.59 -41.92
N GLN A 56 -4.05 52.12 -43.09
CA GLN A 56 -3.21 53.07 -43.83
C GLN A 56 -3.41 54.51 -43.35
N VAL A 57 -4.63 54.83 -42.89
CA VAL A 57 -5.00 56.16 -42.40
C VAL A 57 -4.81 56.25 -40.89
N ASN A 58 -5.14 55.20 -40.16
CA ASN A 58 -5.12 55.12 -38.70
C ASN A 58 -3.97 54.22 -38.29
N ARG A 59 -2.94 54.80 -37.65
CA ARG A 59 -1.76 54.06 -37.18
C ARG A 59 -1.39 54.49 -35.78
N VAL A 60 -0.89 53.55 -34.98
CA VAL A 60 -0.22 53.85 -33.71
C VAL A 60 1.20 53.30 -33.80
N THR A 61 2.18 54.07 -33.38
CA THR A 61 3.58 53.63 -33.35
C THR A 61 4.19 53.80 -31.96
N PHE A 62 5.03 52.84 -31.56
CA PHE A 62 5.85 52.89 -30.35
C PHE A 62 7.31 53.08 -30.77
N GLY A 63 7.88 54.26 -30.55
CA GLY A 63 9.25 54.54 -30.98
C GLY A 63 9.46 54.38 -32.50
N GLY A 64 8.41 54.60 -33.29
CA GLY A 64 8.42 54.43 -34.75
C GLY A 64 7.99 53.03 -35.25
N VAL A 65 7.85 52.04 -34.37
CA VAL A 65 7.40 50.68 -34.74
C VAL A 65 5.88 50.61 -34.74
N PRO A 66 5.23 50.19 -35.85
CA PRO A 66 3.77 50.08 -35.93
C PRO A 66 3.21 49.05 -34.94
N ALA A 67 2.18 49.46 -34.20
CA ALA A 67 1.43 48.60 -33.29
C ALA A 67 0.17 48.05 -33.96
N LEU A 68 -0.20 46.85 -33.53
CA LEU A 68 -1.44 46.23 -33.94
C LEU A 68 -2.62 46.86 -33.18
N ILE A 69 -3.55 47.44 -33.93
CA ILE A 69 -4.77 48.05 -33.39
C ILE A 69 -5.80 46.95 -33.11
N GLN A 70 -6.20 46.80 -31.84
CA GLN A 70 -7.27 45.89 -31.44
C GLN A 70 -8.63 46.58 -31.50
N ARG A 71 -8.67 47.87 -31.16
CA ARG A 71 -9.89 48.67 -31.10
C ARG A 71 -9.56 50.13 -31.40
N TRP A 72 -10.45 50.78 -32.15
CA TRP A 72 -10.36 52.21 -32.43
C TRP A 72 -11.74 52.85 -32.42
N ASP A 73 -12.01 53.61 -31.37
CA ASP A 73 -13.20 54.43 -31.19
C ASP A 73 -12.82 55.93 -31.14
N PRO A 74 -13.79 56.85 -31.27
CA PRO A 74 -13.52 58.29 -31.30
C PRO A 74 -12.79 58.86 -30.08
N ASP A 75 -12.88 58.19 -28.93
CA ASP A 75 -12.29 58.62 -27.66
C ASP A 75 -11.34 57.59 -27.02
N VAL A 76 -11.21 56.37 -27.59
CA VAL A 76 -10.39 55.28 -27.05
C VAL A 76 -9.76 54.46 -28.16
N ILE A 77 -8.46 54.17 -28.07
CA ILE A 77 -7.75 53.21 -28.91
C ILE A 77 -7.10 52.15 -28.01
N GLU A 78 -7.24 50.88 -28.37
CA GLU A 78 -6.51 49.79 -27.73
C GLU A 78 -5.56 49.15 -28.74
N VAL A 79 -4.29 49.05 -28.38
CA VAL A 79 -3.23 48.51 -29.22
C VAL A 79 -2.41 47.48 -28.47
N LYS A 80 -1.82 46.54 -29.21
CA LYS A 80 -0.81 45.62 -28.70
C LYS A 80 0.58 46.23 -28.86
N VAL A 81 1.39 46.17 -27.80
CA VAL A 81 2.80 46.58 -27.85
C VAL A 81 3.55 45.65 -28.82
N PRO A 82 4.19 46.17 -29.88
CA PRO A 82 4.91 45.36 -30.87
C PRO A 82 6.13 44.61 -30.26
N SER A 83 6.55 43.51 -30.89
CA SER A 83 7.69 42.70 -30.43
C SER A 83 9.02 43.47 -30.48
N LYS A 84 9.16 44.35 -31.48
CA LYS A 84 10.36 45.18 -31.71
C LYS A 84 10.19 46.63 -31.24
N ALA A 85 9.18 46.92 -30.42
CA ALA A 85 9.01 48.24 -29.84
C ALA A 85 10.27 48.71 -29.09
N ALA A 86 10.42 50.01 -28.92
CA ALA A 86 11.45 50.61 -28.08
C ALA A 86 10.83 51.60 -27.11
N THR A 87 11.48 51.79 -25.95
CA THR A 87 11.13 52.88 -25.02
C THR A 87 11.21 54.21 -25.75
N GLY A 88 10.12 55.00 -25.68
CA GLY A 88 10.04 56.24 -26.44
C GLY A 88 8.62 56.76 -26.62
N PRO A 89 8.43 57.75 -27.51
CA PRO A 89 7.13 58.36 -27.73
C PRO A 89 6.15 57.39 -28.40
N VAL A 90 4.89 57.47 -27.98
CA VAL A 90 3.76 56.81 -28.65
C VAL A 90 3.03 57.84 -29.49
N VAL A 91 2.92 57.56 -30.79
CA VAL A 91 2.35 58.50 -31.76
C VAL A 91 1.11 57.88 -32.40
N VAL A 92 0.01 58.63 -32.39
CA VAL A 92 -1.24 58.31 -33.08
C VAL A 92 -1.32 59.13 -34.36
N SER A 93 -1.43 58.46 -35.51
CA SER A 93 -1.55 59.07 -36.84
C SER A 93 -2.96 58.86 -37.39
N ILE A 94 -3.57 59.95 -37.86
CA ILE A 94 -4.90 60.00 -38.49
C ILE A 94 -4.77 60.75 -39.82
N GLY A 95 -4.44 60.00 -40.87
CA GLY A 95 -4.04 60.57 -42.16
C GLY A 95 -2.77 61.40 -42.02
N LYS A 96 -2.87 62.72 -42.28
CA LYS A 96 -1.75 63.66 -42.13
C LYS A 96 -1.59 64.22 -40.72
N LYS A 97 -2.58 64.03 -39.84
CA LYS A 97 -2.56 64.55 -38.46
C LYS A 97 -1.83 63.55 -37.56
N THR A 98 -0.85 64.02 -36.80
CA THR A 98 -0.15 63.23 -35.77
C THR A 98 -0.44 63.80 -34.39
N LEU A 99 -0.65 62.92 -33.42
CA LEU A 99 -0.93 63.25 -32.02
C LEU A 99 0.03 62.45 -31.14
N GLN A 100 0.68 63.13 -30.20
CA GLN A 100 1.54 62.49 -29.20
C GLN A 100 0.68 61.98 -28.04
N ALA A 101 0.69 60.67 -27.79
CA ALA A 101 -0.05 60.04 -26.69
C ALA A 101 0.74 59.98 -25.37
N GLY A 102 2.03 60.28 -25.40
CA GLY A 102 2.93 60.23 -24.24
C GLY A 102 4.19 59.43 -24.53
N SER A 103 4.95 59.10 -23.49
CA SER A 103 6.11 58.20 -23.55
C SER A 103 5.77 56.85 -22.95
N PHE A 104 6.18 55.77 -23.62
CA PHE A 104 6.05 54.40 -23.13
C PHE A 104 7.43 53.84 -22.75
N THR A 105 7.49 53.16 -21.60
CA THR A 105 8.68 52.44 -21.14
C THR A 105 8.49 50.96 -21.39
N LEU A 106 9.28 50.41 -22.32
CA LEU A 106 9.31 48.99 -22.60
C LEU A 106 10.11 48.27 -21.51
N VAL A 107 9.47 47.29 -20.88
CA VAL A 107 10.09 46.40 -19.90
C VAL A 107 10.10 44.97 -20.42
N TYR A 108 11.00 44.16 -19.89
CA TYR A 108 11.19 42.76 -20.28
C TYR A 108 10.94 41.84 -19.08
N PRO A 109 10.38 40.64 -19.32
CA PRO A 109 10.13 39.68 -18.25
C PRO A 109 11.44 39.25 -17.60
N LYS A 110 11.48 39.28 -16.27
CA LYS A 110 12.65 38.89 -15.51
C LYS A 110 12.27 37.93 -14.39
N ILE A 111 12.84 36.73 -14.42
CA ILE A 111 12.72 35.76 -13.33
C ILE A 111 13.72 36.14 -12.25
N THR A 112 13.22 36.37 -11.04
CA THR A 112 14.03 36.67 -9.84
C THR A 112 14.39 35.39 -9.10
N SER A 113 13.44 34.45 -8.95
CA SER A 113 13.69 33.16 -8.33
C SER A 113 12.63 32.13 -8.72
N ILE A 114 12.96 30.85 -8.57
CA ILE A 114 12.01 29.74 -8.65
C ILE A 114 12.01 28.98 -7.32
N GLN A 115 10.84 28.54 -6.88
CA GLN A 115 10.68 27.81 -5.62
C GLN A 115 9.73 26.62 -5.79
N PRO A 116 10.18 25.39 -5.50
CA PRO A 116 11.57 25.00 -5.22
C PRO A 116 12.45 25.01 -6.51
N ALA A 117 13.78 25.18 -6.36
CA ALA A 117 14.74 25.10 -7.46
C ALA A 117 15.14 23.66 -7.82
N GLU A 118 14.73 22.71 -6.99
CA GLU A 118 14.87 21.28 -7.24
C GLU A 118 13.57 20.58 -6.89
N ILE A 119 13.08 19.72 -7.78
CA ILE A 119 11.75 19.16 -7.64
C ILE A 119 11.60 17.82 -8.36
N GLU A 120 10.66 17.00 -7.90
CA GLU A 120 10.18 15.84 -8.65
C GLU A 120 9.19 16.27 -9.74
N PRO A 121 9.16 15.59 -10.89
CA PRO A 121 8.07 15.74 -11.85
C PRO A 121 6.69 15.48 -11.20
N GLY A 122 5.65 16.14 -11.73
CA GLY A 122 4.27 16.08 -11.22
C GLY A 122 3.94 17.08 -10.10
N HIS A 123 4.93 17.83 -9.62
CA HIS A 123 4.73 18.88 -8.61
C HIS A 123 4.78 20.29 -9.22
N SER A 124 4.30 21.29 -8.47
CA SER A 124 4.29 22.69 -8.90
C SER A 124 5.58 23.43 -8.51
N VAL A 125 6.05 24.28 -9.41
CA VAL A 125 7.08 25.31 -9.17
C VAL A 125 6.42 26.68 -9.21
N GLU A 126 6.71 27.51 -8.22
CA GLU A 126 6.39 28.94 -8.21
C GLU A 126 7.55 29.72 -8.80
N ILE A 127 7.27 30.51 -9.84
CA ILE A 127 8.22 31.40 -10.50
C ILE A 127 7.89 32.82 -10.02
N LEU A 128 8.85 33.47 -9.38
CA LEU A 128 8.75 34.85 -8.91
C LEU A 128 9.61 35.77 -9.77
N GLY A 129 9.10 36.96 -10.05
CA GLY A 129 9.84 37.94 -10.83
C GLY A 129 9.05 39.19 -11.12
N GLU A 130 9.38 39.82 -12.25
CA GLU A 130 8.85 41.11 -12.66
C GLU A 130 8.44 41.06 -14.13
N HIS A 131 7.35 41.77 -14.45
CA HIS A 131 6.93 42.03 -15.82
C HIS A 131 6.59 40.77 -16.61
N PHE A 132 5.83 39.85 -16.04
CA PHE A 132 5.30 38.67 -16.75
C PHE A 132 4.04 38.99 -17.55
N GLY A 133 3.49 40.19 -17.40
CA GLY A 133 2.19 40.55 -17.95
C GLY A 133 1.04 39.99 -17.11
N LEU A 134 -0.15 40.57 -17.28
CA LEU A 134 -1.32 40.28 -16.44
C LEU A 134 -2.00 38.94 -16.76
N THR A 135 -1.71 38.32 -17.90
CA THR A 135 -2.40 37.12 -18.36
C THR A 135 -1.51 36.25 -19.23
N ALA A 136 -1.75 34.93 -19.19
CA ALA A 136 -1.15 33.97 -20.11
C ALA A 136 -1.81 33.99 -21.52
N GLY A 137 -2.90 34.75 -21.69
CA GLY A 137 -3.68 34.77 -22.91
C GLY A 137 -4.71 33.64 -23.02
N PRO A 138 -5.32 33.45 -24.20
CA PRO A 138 -6.32 32.42 -24.46
C PRO A 138 -5.81 31.00 -24.25
N ARG A 139 -6.71 30.01 -24.17
CA ARG A 139 -6.28 28.61 -24.04
C ARG A 139 -5.72 28.01 -25.32
N ASP A 140 -6.12 28.53 -26.47
CA ASP A 140 -5.75 28.03 -27.78
C ASP A 140 -4.47 28.73 -28.29
N PRO A 141 -3.37 27.99 -28.53
CA PRO A 141 -2.13 28.57 -29.05
C PRO A 141 -2.26 29.10 -30.49
N ASN A 142 -3.30 28.70 -31.24
CA ASN A 142 -3.58 29.19 -32.58
C ASN A 142 -4.37 30.51 -32.60
N THR A 143 -4.59 31.14 -31.43
CA THR A 143 -5.19 32.46 -31.40
C THR A 143 -4.29 33.49 -32.06
N MET A 144 -4.91 34.45 -32.73
CA MET A 144 -4.27 35.47 -33.56
C MET A 144 -3.17 36.29 -32.85
N PHE A 145 -3.16 36.33 -31.51
CA PHE A 145 -2.20 37.09 -30.70
C PHE A 145 -1.22 36.22 -29.93
N GLY A 146 -1.30 34.88 -30.08
CA GLY A 146 -0.48 33.92 -29.35
C GLY A 146 -0.82 33.80 -27.86
N VAL A 147 -0.07 32.94 -27.18
CA VAL A 147 -0.20 32.65 -25.75
C VAL A 147 1.14 32.82 -25.06
N ASN A 148 1.14 33.38 -23.85
CA ASN A 148 2.34 33.40 -23.04
C ASN A 148 2.50 32.03 -22.36
N ASP A 149 3.73 31.54 -22.30
CA ASP A 149 4.01 30.23 -21.74
C ASP A 149 5.35 30.21 -20.99
N VAL A 150 5.62 29.06 -20.38
CA VAL A 150 6.86 28.79 -19.67
C VAL A 150 7.57 27.65 -20.36
N VAL A 151 8.85 27.79 -20.61
CA VAL A 151 9.72 26.72 -21.08
C VAL A 151 10.44 26.13 -19.88
N VAL A 152 10.46 24.79 -19.76
CA VAL A 152 11.18 24.03 -18.73
C VAL A 152 12.06 23.01 -19.43
N GLY A 153 13.39 23.18 -19.38
CA GLY A 153 14.31 22.23 -20.01
C GLY A 153 14.06 22.04 -21.52
N GLY A 154 13.62 23.09 -22.21
CA GLY A 154 13.24 23.06 -23.62
C GLY A 154 11.82 22.60 -23.92
N LEU A 155 11.08 22.09 -22.93
CA LEU A 155 9.66 21.73 -23.06
C LEU A 155 8.78 22.94 -22.79
N VAL A 156 7.81 23.21 -23.68
CA VAL A 156 6.80 24.25 -23.44
C VAL A 156 5.75 23.69 -22.48
N VAL A 157 5.57 24.36 -21.36
CA VAL A 157 4.65 23.99 -20.29
C VAL A 157 3.61 25.07 -20.10
N ARG A 158 2.38 24.61 -19.91
CA ARG A 158 1.25 25.50 -19.67
C ARG A 158 1.23 25.93 -18.19
N PRO A 159 1.14 27.24 -17.90
CA PRO A 159 1.01 27.71 -16.53
C PRO A 159 -0.37 27.35 -15.94
N ARG A 160 -0.39 26.99 -14.66
CA ARG A 160 -1.62 26.78 -13.89
C ARG A 160 -2.20 28.11 -13.41
N ARG A 161 -1.35 29.03 -12.97
CA ARG A 161 -1.73 30.38 -12.54
C ARG A 161 -0.74 31.40 -13.09
N TRP A 162 -1.22 32.60 -13.39
CA TRP A 162 -0.43 33.68 -13.95
C TRP A 162 -0.79 35.01 -13.33
N LYS A 163 0.24 35.77 -12.96
CA LYS A 163 0.23 37.17 -12.54
C LYS A 163 1.49 37.83 -13.07
N ASP A 164 1.54 39.17 -13.01
CA ASP A 164 2.67 39.95 -13.51
C ASP A 164 3.98 39.68 -12.76
N ASP A 165 3.90 39.28 -11.49
CA ASP A 165 5.03 39.04 -10.59
C ASP A 165 5.23 37.56 -10.24
N ARG A 166 4.28 36.71 -10.64
CA ARG A 166 4.23 35.32 -10.21
C ARG A 166 3.52 34.39 -11.19
N ILE A 167 4.14 33.24 -11.46
CA ILE A 167 3.56 32.15 -12.25
C ILE A 167 3.66 30.84 -11.48
N GLU A 168 2.61 30.02 -11.51
CA GLU A 168 2.64 28.65 -10.98
C GLU A 168 2.59 27.67 -12.15
N VAL A 169 3.54 26.75 -12.22
CA VAL A 169 3.67 25.75 -13.30
C VAL A 169 3.80 24.36 -12.69
N GLU A 170 3.04 23.39 -13.20
CA GLU A 170 3.23 21.98 -12.87
C GLU A 170 4.25 21.34 -13.80
N ILE A 171 5.24 20.65 -13.26
CA ILE A 171 6.32 20.04 -14.02
C ILE A 171 5.84 18.72 -14.65
N PRO A 172 5.84 18.58 -15.99
CA PRO A 172 5.43 17.34 -16.64
C PRO A 172 6.40 16.17 -16.37
N ALA A 173 5.88 14.94 -16.39
CA ALA A 173 6.67 13.72 -16.17
C ALA A 173 7.80 13.49 -17.21
N ASN A 174 7.67 14.07 -18.42
CA ASN A 174 8.66 13.99 -19.49
C ASN A 174 9.62 15.20 -19.53
N ALA A 175 9.53 16.11 -18.56
CA ALA A 175 10.49 17.20 -18.46
C ALA A 175 11.88 16.68 -18.09
N THR A 176 12.91 17.41 -18.48
CA THR A 176 14.31 17.13 -18.09
C THR A 176 14.87 18.33 -17.33
N SER A 177 15.89 18.08 -16.50
CA SER A 177 16.62 19.16 -15.83
C SER A 177 17.14 20.16 -16.86
N GLY A 178 17.04 21.45 -16.54
CA GLY A 178 17.47 22.51 -17.44
C GLY A 178 16.86 23.86 -17.08
N ASP A 179 17.07 24.82 -17.96
CA ASP A 179 16.65 26.19 -17.71
C ASP A 179 15.13 26.36 -17.82
N MET A 180 14.59 27.14 -16.90
CA MET A 180 13.27 27.74 -16.99
C MET A 180 13.35 29.14 -17.61
N ALA A 181 12.42 29.45 -18.50
CA ALA A 181 12.25 30.77 -19.07
C ALA A 181 10.77 31.07 -19.35
N ILE A 182 10.40 32.34 -19.29
CA ILE A 182 9.06 32.82 -19.64
C ILE A 182 9.09 33.36 -21.06
N ARG A 183 8.08 33.02 -21.86
CA ARG A 183 7.91 33.53 -23.22
C ARG A 183 6.65 34.36 -23.31
N LEU A 184 6.81 35.63 -23.66
CA LEU A 184 5.70 36.54 -23.91
C LEU A 184 5.43 36.64 -25.41
N ALA A 185 4.23 36.28 -25.81
CA ALA A 185 3.77 36.32 -27.19
C ALA A 185 3.43 37.75 -27.61
N SER A 186 3.92 38.14 -28.77
CA SER A 186 3.53 39.37 -29.46
C SER A 186 3.34 39.07 -30.94
N SER A 187 2.37 39.74 -31.56
CA SER A 187 2.12 39.65 -32.99
C SER A 187 2.09 41.05 -33.57
N ASP A 188 3.01 41.29 -34.51
CA ASP A 188 3.17 42.58 -35.17
C ASP A 188 2.22 42.70 -36.37
N PRO A 189 1.81 43.92 -36.75
CA PRO A 189 1.08 44.11 -38.00
C PRO A 189 1.98 43.78 -39.20
N LEU A 190 1.36 43.35 -40.30
CA LEU A 190 2.02 43.19 -41.60
C LEU A 190 2.52 44.56 -42.12
N PRO A 191 3.45 44.59 -43.10
CA PRO A 191 3.98 45.85 -43.64
C PRO A 191 2.92 46.82 -44.18
N ASP A 192 1.76 46.31 -44.60
CA ASP A 192 0.59 47.09 -45.04
C ASP A 192 -0.32 47.52 -43.86
N GLY A 193 0.09 47.29 -42.62
CA GLY A 193 -0.66 47.60 -41.40
C GLY A 193 -1.80 46.63 -41.10
N SER A 194 -2.07 45.64 -41.97
CA SER A 194 -3.09 44.62 -41.73
C SER A 194 -2.62 43.61 -40.67
N CYS A 195 -3.56 42.84 -40.13
CA CYS A 195 -3.24 41.80 -39.16
C CYS A 195 -2.90 40.48 -39.88
N CYS A 196 -1.94 39.68 -39.44
CA CYS A 196 -0.83 39.94 -38.53
C CYS A 196 0.34 39.01 -38.93
N THR A 197 1.58 39.34 -38.57
CA THR A 197 2.71 38.41 -38.75
C THR A 197 2.58 37.22 -37.80
N PRO A 198 3.25 36.08 -38.09
CA PRO A 198 3.36 34.98 -37.12
C PRO A 198 3.82 35.49 -35.75
N VAL A 199 3.31 34.86 -34.68
CA VAL A 199 3.61 35.22 -33.30
C VAL A 199 5.11 35.09 -33.04
N GLU A 200 5.71 36.13 -32.51
CA GLU A 200 7.08 36.13 -31.98
C GLU A 200 7.03 36.06 -30.45
N HIS A 201 8.07 35.47 -29.84
CA HIS A 201 8.18 35.36 -28.39
C HIS A 201 9.39 36.13 -27.87
N THR A 202 9.13 37.05 -26.94
CA THR A 202 10.16 37.65 -26.10
C THR A 202 10.45 36.72 -24.93
N VAL A 203 11.71 36.36 -24.74
CA VAL A 203 12.13 35.37 -23.71
C VAL A 203 12.80 36.09 -22.55
N SER A 204 12.48 35.70 -21.32
CA SER A 204 13.14 36.18 -20.09
C SER A 204 14.59 35.70 -19.96
N ASN A 205 15.26 36.13 -18.88
CA ASN A 205 16.45 35.42 -18.40
C ASN A 205 16.12 33.96 -18.05
N ARG A 206 17.18 33.14 -17.95
CA ARG A 206 17.12 31.71 -17.65
C ARG A 206 17.45 31.46 -16.19
N VAL A 207 16.71 30.56 -15.55
CA VAL A 207 16.98 30.09 -14.18
C VAL A 207 16.95 28.57 -14.18
N ALA A 208 18.01 27.93 -13.67
CA ALA A 208 18.15 26.47 -13.70
C ALA A 208 17.16 25.81 -12.74
N LEU A 209 16.44 24.80 -13.23
CA LEU A 209 15.63 23.87 -12.44
C LEU A 209 16.26 22.47 -12.50
N THR A 210 16.51 21.89 -11.33
CA THR A 210 16.99 20.51 -11.23
C THR A 210 15.81 19.57 -11.00
N LEU A 211 15.63 18.58 -11.87
CA LEU A 211 14.65 17.52 -11.65
C LEU A 211 15.32 16.34 -10.97
N ILE A 212 14.66 15.81 -9.94
CA ILE A 212 15.07 14.57 -9.28
C ILE A 212 14.11 13.42 -9.57
N PRO A 213 14.61 12.17 -9.68
CA PRO A 213 13.76 11.01 -9.89
C PRO A 213 12.77 10.82 -8.74
N SER A 214 11.49 10.55 -9.02
CA SER A 214 10.52 10.20 -7.98
C SER A 214 10.85 8.86 -7.32
N VAL A 215 10.59 8.76 -6.01
CA VAL A 215 10.77 7.54 -5.22
C VAL A 215 9.43 7.10 -4.67
N ARG A 216 9.00 5.87 -4.99
CA ARG A 216 7.83 5.24 -4.40
C ARG A 216 8.26 4.33 -3.27
N VAL A 217 7.67 4.48 -2.10
CA VAL A 217 7.89 3.61 -0.92
C VAL A 217 6.66 2.71 -0.73
N ASP A 218 6.86 1.42 -0.54
CA ASP A 218 5.77 0.45 -0.36
C ASP A 218 6.19 -0.71 0.57
N PRO A 219 5.46 -0.98 1.67
CA PRO A 219 4.36 -0.20 2.23
C PRO A 219 4.84 1.03 3.02
N LEU A 220 3.91 1.94 3.34
CA LEU A 220 4.13 3.11 4.22
C LEU A 220 3.62 2.89 5.66
N LYS A 221 3.27 1.65 6.00
CA LYS A 221 2.80 1.30 7.34
C LYS A 221 3.03 -0.18 7.63
N GLY A 222 3.23 -0.50 8.89
CA GLY A 222 3.44 -1.87 9.35
C GLY A 222 4.06 -1.91 10.74
N PRO A 223 3.99 -3.06 11.42
CA PRO A 223 4.75 -3.31 12.65
C PRO A 223 6.26 -3.49 12.40
N VAL A 224 7.07 -3.52 13.47
CA VAL A 224 8.52 -3.77 13.39
C VAL A 224 8.85 -5.01 12.58
N GLY A 225 9.99 -5.02 11.87
CA GLY A 225 10.39 -6.11 10.99
C GLY A 225 9.75 -6.09 9.60
N THR A 226 8.83 -5.16 9.32
CA THR A 226 8.21 -5.04 8.00
C THR A 226 9.22 -4.74 6.90
N LYS A 227 9.14 -5.49 5.80
CA LYS A 227 9.86 -5.21 4.55
C LYS A 227 9.25 -4.00 3.87
N VAL A 228 10.10 -3.03 3.59
CA VAL A 228 9.77 -1.81 2.87
C VAL A 228 10.64 -1.77 1.62
N VAL A 229 9.99 -1.57 0.48
CA VAL A 229 10.65 -1.48 -0.82
C VAL A 229 10.56 -0.06 -1.35
N LEU A 230 11.70 0.51 -1.70
CA LEU A 230 11.79 1.81 -2.39
C LEU A 230 12.04 1.53 -3.87
N PHE A 231 11.17 2.04 -4.73
CA PHE A 231 11.30 1.99 -6.19
C PHE A 231 11.65 3.37 -6.72
N GLY A 232 12.68 3.46 -7.56
CA GLY A 232 13.14 4.73 -8.11
C GLY A 232 14.17 4.53 -9.22
N LYS A 233 15.05 5.51 -9.38
CA LYS A 233 16.21 5.49 -10.26
C LYS A 233 17.36 6.25 -9.60
N GLU A 234 18.58 6.02 -10.06
CA GLU A 234 19.78 6.74 -9.64
C GLU A 234 20.13 6.53 -8.16
N PHE A 235 19.73 5.40 -7.57
CA PHE A 235 20.18 5.00 -6.23
C PHE A 235 21.63 4.52 -6.23
N GLY A 236 22.21 4.20 -7.40
CA GLY A 236 23.53 3.60 -7.53
C GLY A 236 23.50 2.07 -7.58
N ALA A 237 24.49 1.47 -8.23
CA ALA A 237 24.50 0.03 -8.52
C ALA A 237 24.61 -0.86 -7.26
N SER A 238 25.10 -0.32 -6.14
CA SER A 238 25.23 -0.99 -4.85
C SER A 238 25.18 0.06 -3.73
N GLN A 239 24.93 -0.38 -2.49
CA GLN A 239 24.97 0.49 -1.31
C GLN A 239 26.38 1.08 -1.14
N GLY A 240 26.51 2.40 -1.19
CA GLY A 240 27.75 3.12 -0.95
C GLY A 240 28.03 3.34 0.54
N GLN A 241 29.22 3.85 0.86
CA GLN A 241 29.59 4.17 2.22
C GLN A 241 28.71 5.31 2.77
N GLY A 242 27.96 5.03 3.84
CA GLY A 242 27.07 6.00 4.47
C GLY A 242 25.69 6.12 3.81
N ASP A 243 25.41 5.35 2.76
CA ASP A 243 24.07 5.23 2.19
C ASP A 243 23.18 4.42 3.14
N SER A 244 21.96 4.90 3.36
CA SER A 244 21.05 4.31 4.34
C SER A 244 19.59 4.68 4.06
N VAL A 245 18.68 3.90 4.66
CA VAL A 245 17.27 4.27 4.79
C VAL A 245 16.95 4.32 6.27
N SER A 246 16.31 5.39 6.73
CA SER A 246 15.89 5.53 8.13
C SER A 246 14.39 5.83 8.25
N PHE A 247 13.83 5.39 9.37
CA PHE A 247 12.41 5.50 9.72
C PHE A 247 12.30 6.24 11.04
N GLY A 248 11.81 7.48 11.02
CA GLY A 248 11.72 8.30 12.23
C GLY A 248 13.08 8.48 12.91
N GLY A 249 14.17 8.58 12.13
CA GLY A 249 15.54 8.70 12.64
C GLY A 249 16.24 7.38 12.98
N HIS A 250 15.57 6.23 12.90
CA HIS A 250 16.15 4.91 13.18
C HIS A 250 16.55 4.22 11.88
N ALA A 251 17.82 3.79 11.78
CA ALA A 251 18.34 3.14 10.58
C ALA A 251 17.68 1.77 10.35
N GLY A 252 17.16 1.57 9.14
CA GLY A 252 16.64 0.29 8.68
C GLY A 252 17.75 -0.64 8.22
N VAL A 253 17.45 -1.94 8.20
CA VAL A 253 18.37 -2.97 7.71
C VAL A 253 18.24 -3.10 6.21
N ILE A 254 19.29 -2.76 5.47
CA ILE A 254 19.34 -2.91 4.02
C ILE A 254 19.56 -4.38 3.67
N ALA A 255 18.63 -4.96 2.93
CA ALA A 255 18.72 -6.34 2.43
C ALA A 255 19.12 -6.38 0.94
N GLN A 256 18.72 -5.38 0.16
CA GLN A 256 19.14 -5.20 -1.22
C GLN A 256 19.25 -3.72 -1.58
N TRP A 257 20.24 -3.38 -2.40
CA TRP A 257 20.41 -2.06 -2.99
C TRP A 257 20.83 -2.19 -4.45
N THR A 258 20.05 -1.61 -5.35
CA THR A 258 20.34 -1.49 -6.78
C THR A 258 19.97 -0.09 -7.26
N ASP A 259 20.32 0.23 -8.50
CA ASP A 259 20.07 1.57 -9.06
C ASP A 259 18.59 1.97 -9.07
N THR A 260 17.68 0.99 -9.08
CA THR A 260 16.23 1.21 -9.20
C THR A 260 15.43 0.69 -8.02
N THR A 261 16.04 -0.07 -7.10
CA THR A 261 15.31 -0.74 -6.02
C THR A 261 16.15 -0.84 -4.75
N ILE A 262 15.56 -0.48 -3.62
CA ILE A 262 16.13 -0.73 -2.29
C ILE A 262 15.12 -1.53 -1.49
N VAL A 263 15.57 -2.65 -0.91
CA VAL A 263 14.79 -3.44 0.05
C VAL A 263 15.38 -3.21 1.42
N THR A 264 14.57 -2.69 2.35
CA THR A 264 14.97 -2.44 3.73
C THR A 264 13.94 -3.03 4.69
N HIS A 265 14.37 -3.42 5.89
CA HIS A 265 13.48 -3.89 6.94
C HIS A 265 13.37 -2.85 8.05
N LEU A 266 12.15 -2.67 8.55
CA LEU A 266 11.84 -1.76 9.65
C LEU A 266 12.53 -2.27 10.94
N PRO A 267 13.35 -1.46 11.62
CA PRO A 267 14.14 -1.94 12.75
C PRO A 267 13.28 -2.15 14.00
N VAL A 268 13.83 -2.85 15.00
CA VAL A 268 13.12 -3.18 16.25
C VAL A 268 12.74 -1.95 17.09
N ASP A 269 13.50 -0.87 16.97
CA ASP A 269 13.32 0.41 17.66
C ASP A 269 12.72 1.49 16.76
N ALA A 270 12.09 1.12 15.63
CA ALA A 270 11.49 2.08 14.72
C ALA A 270 10.34 2.88 15.35
N GLU A 271 10.28 4.16 15.04
CA GLU A 271 9.18 5.06 15.41
C GLU A 271 8.43 5.58 14.18
N THR A 272 7.17 5.99 14.38
CA THR A 272 6.39 6.65 13.33
C THR A 272 7.06 7.97 12.97
N GLY A 273 7.33 8.20 11.69
CA GLY A 273 8.05 9.39 11.26
C GLY A 273 8.46 9.38 9.79
N PRO A 274 9.26 10.37 9.37
CA PRO A 274 9.71 10.46 7.99
C PRO A 274 10.55 9.25 7.59
N VAL A 275 10.40 8.84 6.34
CA VAL A 275 11.32 7.91 5.67
C VAL A 275 12.37 8.74 4.97
N VAL A 276 13.61 8.65 5.44
CA VAL A 276 14.74 9.40 4.87
C VAL A 276 15.66 8.43 4.15
N LEU A 277 15.81 8.65 2.85
CA LEU A 277 16.81 7.98 2.01
C LEU A 277 18.06 8.85 1.97
N ARG A 278 19.20 8.29 2.37
CA ARG A 278 20.52 8.85 2.14
C ARG A 278 21.18 8.07 1.01
N ALA A 279 21.41 8.73 -0.12
CA ALA A 279 22.08 8.16 -1.28
C ALA A 279 23.01 9.18 -1.91
N ASN A 280 24.20 8.77 -2.34
CA ASN A 280 25.19 9.65 -2.99
C ASN A 280 25.53 10.89 -2.15
N GLY A 281 25.61 10.72 -0.83
CA GLY A 281 25.93 11.80 0.12
C GLY A 281 24.80 12.81 0.38
N ARG A 282 23.59 12.55 -0.13
CA ARG A 282 22.44 13.44 0.00
C ARG A 282 21.27 12.77 0.72
N ASP A 283 20.64 13.52 1.62
CA ASP A 283 19.43 13.10 2.32
C ASP A 283 18.17 13.59 1.60
N ARG A 284 17.17 12.72 1.51
CA ARG A 284 15.86 13.02 0.94
C ARG A 284 14.77 12.35 1.74
N THR A 285 13.76 13.12 2.12
CA THR A 285 12.52 12.57 2.67
C THR A 285 11.67 12.02 1.52
N VAL A 286 11.41 10.72 1.53
CA VAL A 286 10.70 10.00 0.45
C VAL A 286 9.30 9.51 0.89
N GLY A 287 8.89 9.83 2.11
CA GLY A 287 7.57 9.49 2.64
C GLY A 287 7.50 9.66 4.15
N THR A 288 6.40 9.17 4.74
CA THR A 288 6.22 9.05 6.20
C THR A 288 5.70 7.66 6.49
N PHE A 289 6.39 6.92 7.34
CA PHE A 289 6.02 5.56 7.71
C PHE A 289 5.26 5.56 9.04
N THR A 290 4.15 4.84 9.09
CA THR A 290 3.37 4.64 10.33
C THR A 290 3.69 3.29 10.94
N VAL A 291 4.35 3.30 12.10
CA VAL A 291 4.66 2.08 12.86
C VAL A 291 3.41 1.62 13.61
N HIS A 292 2.95 0.42 13.30
CA HIS A 292 1.82 -0.18 14.00
C HIS A 292 2.28 -1.08 15.15
N ILE A 293 1.62 -0.97 16.29
CA ILE A 293 1.85 -1.85 17.43
C ILE A 293 0.86 -3.01 17.31
N PRO A 294 1.32 -4.28 17.30
CA PRO A 294 0.43 -5.43 17.30
C PRO A 294 -0.47 -5.42 18.54
N LYS A 295 -1.74 -5.75 18.35
CA LYS A 295 -2.73 -5.77 19.43
C LYS A 295 -3.56 -7.03 19.34
N VAL A 296 -3.64 -7.77 20.45
CA VAL A 296 -4.52 -8.93 20.57
C VAL A 296 -5.87 -8.47 21.12
N SER A 297 -6.96 -8.95 20.52
CA SER A 297 -8.33 -8.70 20.97
C SER A 297 -8.92 -9.90 21.72
N GLU A 298 -8.62 -11.12 21.28
CA GLU A 298 -9.22 -12.33 21.83
C GLU A 298 -8.35 -13.57 21.56
N ILE A 299 -8.37 -14.53 22.49
CA ILE A 299 -7.91 -15.90 22.25
C ILE A 299 -9.07 -16.88 22.37
N VAL A 300 -9.18 -17.81 21.41
CA VAL A 300 -10.29 -18.76 21.34
C VAL A 300 -9.77 -20.17 20.98
N PRO A 301 -10.08 -21.20 21.79
CA PRO A 301 -10.74 -21.13 23.10
C PRO A 301 -9.77 -20.66 24.21
N PRO A 302 -10.26 -20.04 25.32
CA PRO A 302 -9.42 -19.64 26.45
C PRO A 302 -8.98 -20.83 27.32
N ALA A 303 -9.65 -21.97 27.21
CA ALA A 303 -9.30 -23.20 27.90
C ALA A 303 -9.51 -24.40 26.97
N ALA A 304 -8.52 -25.28 26.88
CA ALA A 304 -8.59 -26.50 26.07
C ALA A 304 -7.47 -27.49 26.41
N PRO A 305 -7.61 -28.77 26.02
CA PRO A 305 -6.51 -29.74 26.09
C PRO A 305 -5.43 -29.50 25.02
N ILE A 306 -4.28 -30.18 25.17
CA ILE A 306 -3.17 -30.13 24.21
C ILE A 306 -3.61 -30.45 22.77
N GLY A 307 -2.84 -30.01 21.78
CA GLY A 307 -3.11 -30.26 20.37
C GLY A 307 -4.29 -29.47 19.80
N THR A 308 -5.04 -28.73 20.63
CA THR A 308 -6.12 -27.85 20.18
C THR A 308 -5.55 -26.69 19.33
N LEU A 309 -6.30 -26.26 18.31
CA LEU A 309 -5.96 -25.06 17.55
C LEU A 309 -6.41 -23.82 18.33
N LEU A 310 -5.46 -23.10 18.91
CA LEU A 310 -5.69 -21.82 19.56
C LEU A 310 -5.69 -20.71 18.50
N LYS A 311 -6.81 -20.00 18.38
CA LYS A 311 -6.97 -18.85 17.48
C LYS A 311 -6.76 -17.57 18.28
N ILE A 312 -5.79 -16.76 17.86
CA ILE A 312 -5.47 -15.46 18.43
C ILE A 312 -5.95 -14.42 17.42
N LYS A 313 -6.97 -13.64 17.77
CA LYS A 313 -7.48 -12.54 16.93
C LYS A 313 -6.86 -11.22 17.39
N GLY A 314 -6.71 -10.30 16.46
CA GLY A 314 -6.14 -9.00 16.75
C GLY A 314 -5.97 -8.14 15.52
N GLU A 315 -5.03 -7.21 15.59
CA GLU A 315 -4.69 -6.27 14.53
C GLU A 315 -3.18 -6.06 14.50
N ASN A 316 -2.66 -5.72 13.32
CA ASN A 316 -1.28 -5.31 13.09
C ASN A 316 -0.23 -6.36 13.47
N PHE A 317 -0.55 -7.65 13.39
CA PHE A 317 0.44 -8.71 13.55
C PHE A 317 1.42 -8.79 12.37
N GLY A 318 1.12 -8.12 11.25
CA GLY A 318 1.79 -8.22 9.96
C GLY A 318 1.80 -9.65 9.39
N ILE A 319 2.59 -9.87 8.34
CA ILE A 319 2.73 -11.20 7.72
C ILE A 319 3.89 -11.96 8.37
N TYR A 320 3.79 -13.30 8.38
CA TYR A 320 4.76 -14.20 9.04
C TYR A 320 6.20 -14.02 8.57
N SER A 321 6.42 -13.95 7.25
CA SER A 321 7.74 -13.77 6.64
C SER A 321 7.71 -12.49 5.82
N GLU A 322 7.97 -11.39 6.53
CA GLU A 322 8.39 -10.14 5.89
C GLU A 322 9.91 -10.08 5.78
N SER A 323 10.63 -11.14 6.16
CA SER A 323 12.07 -11.29 5.95
C SER A 323 12.34 -11.77 4.51
N GLY A 324 12.93 -10.93 3.68
CA GLY A 324 13.37 -11.37 2.36
C GLY A 324 14.22 -10.33 1.66
N ASP A 325 15.25 -10.80 0.97
CA ASP A 325 16.25 -9.91 0.39
C ASP A 325 15.76 -9.23 -0.89
N SER A 326 14.75 -9.80 -1.56
CA SER A 326 14.21 -9.23 -2.80
C SER A 326 12.79 -8.65 -2.62
N PRO A 327 12.37 -7.75 -3.53
CA PRO A 327 11.01 -7.19 -3.50
C PRO A 327 9.92 -8.25 -3.54
N PHE A 328 10.18 -9.38 -4.21
CA PHE A 328 9.20 -10.42 -4.47
C PHE A 328 9.33 -11.64 -3.55
N ALA A 329 10.44 -11.78 -2.83
CA ALA A 329 10.65 -12.87 -1.88
C ALA A 329 10.04 -12.53 -0.51
N PHE A 330 8.92 -13.19 -0.16
CA PHE A 330 8.26 -13.09 1.15
C PHE A 330 8.36 -14.41 1.92
N ALA A 331 9.32 -15.26 1.57
CA ALA A 331 9.42 -16.63 2.06
C ALA A 331 10.87 -17.03 2.33
N ASP A 332 11.71 -16.10 2.79
CA ASP A 332 13.00 -16.49 3.34
C ASP A 332 12.84 -16.95 4.80
N PHE A 333 13.50 -18.06 5.13
CA PHE A 333 13.33 -18.83 6.37
C PHE A 333 13.98 -18.18 7.59
N ASN A 334 14.54 -16.98 7.48
CA ASN A 334 14.92 -16.20 8.65
C ASN A 334 13.66 -15.58 9.25
N THR A 335 12.88 -16.37 9.99
CA THR A 335 11.54 -16.08 10.57
C THR A 335 11.46 -14.84 11.46
N GLY A 336 12.51 -14.03 11.54
CA GLY A 336 12.58 -12.84 12.38
C GLY A 336 12.30 -13.19 13.83
N GLU A 337 12.57 -14.41 14.28
CA GLU A 337 12.22 -14.87 15.63
C GLU A 337 10.71 -14.76 15.98
N ASN A 338 9.84 -14.67 14.96
CA ASN A 338 8.39 -14.67 15.13
C ASN A 338 7.96 -15.99 15.77
N ARG A 339 7.30 -15.91 16.92
CA ARG A 339 6.82 -17.09 17.66
C ARG A 339 5.64 -16.75 18.55
N VAL A 340 4.93 -17.78 18.97
CA VAL A 340 3.91 -17.68 20.03
C VAL A 340 4.30 -18.63 21.14
N GLU A 341 4.19 -18.18 22.38
CA GLU A 341 4.38 -19.04 23.56
C GLU A 341 3.07 -19.18 24.33
N ILE A 342 2.80 -20.39 24.83
CA ILE A 342 1.66 -20.72 25.70
C ILE A 342 2.21 -21.27 27.01
N GLY A 343 2.04 -20.54 28.11
CA GLY A 343 2.58 -20.94 29.41
C GLY A 343 4.12 -21.06 29.40
N GLY A 344 4.79 -20.26 28.57
CA GLY A 344 6.24 -20.28 28.37
C GLY A 344 6.75 -21.37 27.42
N VAL A 345 5.86 -22.09 26.72
CA VAL A 345 6.25 -23.13 25.74
C VAL A 345 5.97 -22.65 24.32
N PRO A 346 6.97 -22.68 23.41
CA PRO A 346 6.77 -22.31 22.01
C PRO A 346 5.73 -23.19 21.31
N ALA A 347 4.76 -22.53 20.68
CA ALA A 347 3.68 -23.15 19.94
C ALA A 347 3.99 -23.25 18.46
N VAL A 348 3.53 -24.35 17.83
CA VAL A 348 3.66 -24.54 16.39
C VAL A 348 2.68 -23.62 15.68
N ILE A 349 3.20 -22.71 14.86
CA ILE A 349 2.38 -21.79 14.08
C ILE A 349 1.74 -22.54 12.92
N TYR A 350 0.41 -22.60 12.90
CA TYR A 350 -0.36 -23.11 11.77
C TYR A 350 -0.62 -22.03 10.74
N ARG A 351 -0.89 -20.80 11.21
CA ARG A 351 -1.20 -19.65 10.37
C ARG A 351 -0.82 -18.37 11.08
N TRP A 352 -0.32 -17.39 10.33
CA TRP A 352 -0.07 -16.04 10.82
C TRP A 352 -0.41 -15.03 9.74
N GLN A 353 -1.37 -14.17 10.05
CA GLN A 353 -1.91 -13.10 9.21
C GLN A 353 -2.00 -11.82 10.05
N ASN A 354 -2.22 -10.68 9.39
CA ASN A 354 -2.22 -9.38 10.05
C ASN A 354 -3.26 -9.24 11.19
N ASP A 355 -4.37 -9.95 11.10
CA ASP A 355 -5.50 -9.89 12.05
C ASP A 355 -5.71 -11.20 12.84
N ARG A 356 -4.92 -12.25 12.54
CA ARG A 356 -5.13 -13.57 13.10
C ARG A 356 -3.86 -14.42 13.10
N ILE A 357 -3.61 -15.08 14.24
CA ILE A 357 -2.58 -16.11 14.38
C ILE A 357 -3.25 -17.39 14.90
N ASP A 358 -3.07 -18.50 14.20
CA ASP A 358 -3.51 -19.81 14.67
C ASP A 358 -2.29 -20.64 15.05
N VAL A 359 -2.30 -21.20 16.26
CA VAL A 359 -1.22 -22.04 16.77
C VAL A 359 -1.76 -23.32 17.39
N TRP A 360 -0.96 -24.37 17.34
CA TRP A 360 -1.27 -25.62 18.03
C TRP A 360 -0.78 -25.58 19.47
N VAL A 361 -1.63 -25.94 20.43
CA VAL A 361 -1.24 -26.07 21.85
C VAL A 361 -0.20 -27.20 21.99
N PRO A 362 1.04 -26.90 22.41
CA PRO A 362 2.12 -27.91 22.53
C PRO A 362 1.80 -29.03 23.50
N TYR A 363 2.54 -30.15 23.41
CA TYR A 363 2.44 -31.23 24.39
C TYR A 363 2.89 -30.78 25.79
N SER A 364 4.00 -30.04 25.85
CA SER A 364 4.60 -29.58 27.11
C SER A 364 3.97 -28.29 27.65
N ALA A 365 2.91 -27.77 27.00
CA ALA A 365 2.24 -26.54 27.38
C ALA A 365 1.77 -26.55 28.84
N LYS A 366 1.64 -25.37 29.43
CA LYS A 366 1.11 -25.17 30.79
C LYS A 366 0.03 -24.10 30.77
N SER A 367 -0.88 -24.14 31.75
CA SER A 367 -1.76 -23.00 32.03
C SER A 367 -0.90 -21.78 32.33
N GLY A 368 -1.21 -20.65 31.72
CA GLY A 368 -0.40 -19.44 31.87
C GLY A 368 -0.57 -18.43 30.73
N PRO A 369 0.30 -17.41 30.68
CA PRO A 369 0.20 -16.35 29.69
C PRO A 369 0.38 -16.90 28.27
N VAL A 370 -0.38 -16.33 27.34
CA VAL A 370 -0.15 -16.46 25.90
C VAL A 370 0.56 -15.19 25.46
N THR A 371 1.67 -15.33 24.73
CA THR A 371 2.49 -14.20 24.29
C THR A 371 2.88 -14.36 22.83
N VAL A 372 2.65 -13.31 22.05
CA VAL A 372 3.04 -13.21 20.64
C VAL A 372 4.33 -12.41 20.56
N TYR A 373 5.35 -12.96 19.92
CA TYR A 373 6.61 -12.29 19.68
C TYR A 373 6.76 -12.03 18.19
N ARG A 374 7.02 -10.77 17.86
CA ARG A 374 7.33 -10.34 16.51
C ARG A 374 8.74 -9.80 16.48
N GLY A 375 9.66 -10.43 15.77
CA GLY A 375 11.03 -9.93 15.77
C GLY A 375 11.40 -9.10 14.56
N ALA A 376 12.50 -8.40 14.79
CA ALA A 376 13.06 -7.40 13.93
C ALA A 376 14.55 -7.29 14.27
N THR A 377 15.29 -6.57 13.44
CA THR A 377 16.74 -6.47 13.57
C THR A 377 17.16 -5.02 13.64
N LYS A 378 18.34 -4.77 14.19
CA LYS A 378 19.01 -3.47 14.13
C LYS A 378 20.24 -3.60 13.24
N PRO A 379 20.46 -2.67 12.29
CA PRO A 379 21.63 -2.74 11.41
C PRO A 379 22.92 -2.47 12.19
N ASN A 380 24.04 -2.91 11.61
CA ASN A 380 25.36 -2.40 11.95
C ASN A 380 25.46 -0.90 11.63
N ALA A 381 26.51 -0.23 12.13
CA ALA A 381 26.72 1.20 11.87
C ALA A 381 26.86 1.54 10.37
N ASP A 382 27.22 0.56 9.53
CA ASP A 382 27.32 0.66 8.08
C ASP A 382 26.00 0.35 7.34
N GLY A 383 24.90 0.06 8.06
CA GLY A 383 23.60 -0.28 7.48
C GLY A 383 23.42 -1.76 7.11
N SER A 384 24.46 -2.59 7.22
CA SER A 384 24.40 -4.01 6.92
C SER A 384 23.63 -4.80 7.98
N CYS A 385 22.99 -5.90 7.56
CA CYS A 385 22.39 -6.86 8.48
C CYS A 385 23.45 -7.71 9.19
N CYS A 386 23.36 -7.99 10.48
CA CYS A 386 22.50 -7.38 11.51
C CYS A 386 23.31 -7.37 12.82
N ALA A 387 23.40 -6.22 13.48
CA ALA A 387 24.16 -6.06 14.73
C ALA A 387 23.49 -6.80 15.89
N THR A 388 22.16 -6.66 16.00
CA THR A 388 21.35 -7.30 17.03
C THR A 388 20.02 -7.76 16.45
N LYS A 389 19.50 -8.86 17.00
CA LYS A 389 18.12 -9.31 16.81
C LYS A 389 17.32 -8.93 18.04
N GLY A 390 16.07 -8.53 17.85
CA GLY A 390 15.18 -8.18 18.95
C GLY A 390 13.75 -8.59 18.64
N VAL A 391 12.92 -8.62 19.69
CA VAL A 391 11.52 -9.00 19.59
C VAL A 391 10.61 -7.98 20.27
N LEU A 392 9.56 -7.60 19.56
CA LEU A 392 8.41 -6.90 20.13
C LEU A 392 7.47 -7.94 20.74
N THR A 393 7.19 -7.78 22.03
CA THR A 393 6.38 -8.72 22.81
C THR A 393 4.96 -8.17 22.95
N THR A 394 3.98 -8.98 22.56
CA THR A 394 2.54 -8.63 22.62
C THR A 394 1.80 -9.63 23.51
N PRO A 395 1.32 -9.22 24.70
CA PRO A 395 0.49 -10.07 25.55
C PRO A 395 -0.83 -10.44 24.87
N ALA A 396 -1.21 -11.72 24.93
CA ALA A 396 -2.42 -12.25 24.31
C ALA A 396 -3.47 -12.77 25.31
N GLY A 397 -3.25 -12.58 26.62
CA GLY A 397 -4.12 -13.07 27.68
C GLY A 397 -3.57 -14.32 28.37
N THR A 398 -4.44 -15.13 28.96
CA THR A 398 -4.09 -16.34 29.71
C THR A 398 -4.87 -17.53 29.17
N PHE A 399 -4.16 -18.63 28.92
CA PHE A 399 -4.74 -19.89 28.48
C PHE A 399 -4.76 -20.89 29.65
N THR A 400 -5.87 -21.62 29.80
CA THR A 400 -5.99 -22.71 30.78
C THR A 400 -5.86 -24.05 30.08
N LEU A 401 -4.80 -24.80 30.40
CA LEU A 401 -4.66 -26.16 29.92
C LEU A 401 -5.67 -27.06 30.65
N VAL A 402 -6.54 -27.71 29.88
CA VAL A 402 -7.52 -28.65 30.40
C VAL A 402 -6.99 -30.06 30.29
N THR A 403 -7.01 -30.82 31.38
CA THR A 403 -6.74 -32.25 31.34
C THR A 403 -8.06 -32.99 31.11
N PRO A 404 -8.22 -33.70 29.97
CA PRO A 404 -9.46 -34.40 29.67
C PRO A 404 -9.68 -35.56 30.66
N SER A 405 -10.95 -35.85 30.97
CA SER A 405 -11.33 -36.97 31.84
C SER A 405 -12.51 -37.75 31.26
N ILE A 406 -12.49 -39.07 31.42
CA ILE A 406 -13.59 -39.95 31.05
C ILE A 406 -14.39 -40.28 32.31
N GLU A 407 -15.70 -40.06 32.28
CA GLU A 407 -16.62 -40.38 33.37
C GLU A 407 -17.29 -41.73 33.18
N SER A 408 -17.74 -42.02 31.94
CA SER A 408 -18.42 -43.26 31.63
C SER A 408 -18.35 -43.60 30.14
N TYR A 409 -18.68 -44.84 29.80
CA TYR A 409 -18.93 -45.26 28.43
C TYR A 409 -20.00 -46.34 28.41
N ALA A 410 -20.82 -46.32 27.37
CA ALA A 410 -21.89 -47.28 27.15
C ALA A 410 -22.12 -47.53 25.64
N PRO A 411 -22.49 -48.75 25.24
CA PRO A 411 -22.54 -49.96 26.08
C PRO A 411 -21.14 -50.46 26.47
N LYS A 412 -21.05 -51.47 27.36
CA LYS A 412 -19.76 -52.10 27.75
C LYS A 412 -19.33 -53.20 26.78
N SER A 413 -20.25 -53.65 25.94
CA SER A 413 -20.02 -54.58 24.84
C SER A 413 -20.91 -54.20 23.66
N ALA A 414 -20.43 -54.40 22.43
CA ALA A 414 -21.19 -54.15 21.22
C ALA A 414 -20.61 -54.93 20.03
N GLY A 415 -21.43 -55.18 19.01
CA GLY A 415 -21.03 -55.79 17.74
C GLY A 415 -20.19 -54.85 16.87
N LEU A 416 -19.72 -55.38 15.73
CA LEU A 416 -19.02 -54.57 14.71
C LEU A 416 -19.96 -53.48 14.16
N ASP A 417 -19.42 -52.29 13.86
CA ASP A 417 -20.14 -51.07 13.45
C ASP A 417 -21.14 -50.47 14.44
N GLU A 418 -21.43 -51.15 15.55
CA GLU A 418 -22.29 -50.59 16.59
C GLU A 418 -21.62 -49.38 17.25
N LEU A 419 -22.45 -48.48 17.76
CA LEU A 419 -22.01 -47.22 18.34
C LEU A 419 -21.73 -47.35 19.83
N VAL A 420 -20.62 -46.77 20.26
CA VAL A 420 -20.27 -46.62 21.67
C VAL A 420 -20.15 -45.14 21.98
N THR A 421 -20.87 -44.72 23.01
CA THR A 421 -20.83 -43.36 23.54
C THR A 421 -19.92 -43.31 24.76
N ILE A 422 -18.93 -42.43 24.73
CA ILE A 422 -18.00 -42.13 25.81
C ILE A 422 -18.36 -40.73 26.33
N LYS A 423 -18.66 -40.61 27.62
CA LYS A 423 -18.96 -39.35 28.30
C LYS A 423 -17.83 -38.93 29.21
N GLY A 424 -17.60 -37.63 29.30
CA GLY A 424 -16.55 -37.06 30.12
C GLY A 424 -16.56 -35.54 30.05
N ALA A 425 -15.39 -34.95 30.26
CA ALA A 425 -15.22 -33.50 30.25
C ALA A 425 -13.86 -33.11 29.67
N GLY A 426 -13.79 -31.93 29.06
CA GLY A 426 -12.55 -31.34 28.58
C GLY A 426 -11.94 -32.04 27.37
N PHE A 427 -12.74 -32.79 26.60
CA PHE A 427 -12.27 -33.45 25.38
C PHE A 427 -11.88 -32.48 24.26
N GLY A 428 -12.26 -31.21 24.35
CA GLY A 428 -12.00 -30.18 23.35
C GLY A 428 -12.65 -30.47 22.00
N THR A 429 -12.22 -29.73 20.98
CA THR A 429 -12.69 -29.95 19.59
C THR A 429 -12.02 -31.18 18.98
N PHE A 430 -12.75 -31.85 18.10
CA PHE A 430 -12.19 -32.92 17.26
C PHE A 430 -11.19 -32.35 16.27
N LEU A 431 -10.08 -33.07 16.08
CA LEU A 431 -8.96 -32.62 15.25
C LEU A 431 -8.80 -33.57 14.07
N MET A 432 -9.62 -33.38 13.04
CA MET A 432 -9.50 -34.09 11.77
C MET A 432 -8.73 -33.23 10.76
N THR A 433 -7.51 -32.79 11.09
CA THR A 433 -6.64 -32.34 10.01
C THR A 433 -6.16 -33.58 9.30
N ALA A 434 -6.47 -33.70 8.00
CA ALA A 434 -5.73 -34.61 7.13
C ALA A 434 -4.26 -34.20 7.21
N GLU A 435 -3.47 -34.87 8.05
CA GLU A 435 -2.05 -34.97 7.76
C GLU A 435 -1.99 -35.56 6.36
N HIS A 436 -1.26 -34.93 5.44
CA HIS A 436 -1.06 -35.50 4.12
C HIS A 436 -0.57 -36.92 4.36
N ALA A 437 -1.44 -37.91 4.12
CA ALA A 437 -1.07 -39.30 4.31
C ALA A 437 0.21 -39.48 3.51
N TYR A 438 1.29 -39.85 4.20
CA TYR A 438 2.60 -40.03 3.57
C TYR A 438 2.36 -40.75 2.25
N LEU A 439 2.88 -40.24 1.13
CA LEU A 439 2.59 -40.80 -0.20
C LEU A 439 2.82 -42.33 -0.24
N GLY A 440 3.73 -42.83 0.60
CA GLY A 440 3.99 -44.24 0.84
C GLY A 440 2.87 -45.04 1.53
N ILE A 441 2.03 -44.45 2.38
CA ILE A 441 0.86 -45.11 2.99
C ILE A 441 -0.18 -45.43 1.91
N ASN A 442 -0.50 -44.46 1.05
CA ASN A 442 -1.43 -44.69 -0.07
C ASN A 442 -0.89 -45.75 -1.04
N GLN A 443 0.41 -45.72 -1.36
CA GLN A 443 1.02 -46.73 -2.24
C GLN A 443 1.11 -48.13 -1.62
N LYS A 444 1.30 -48.25 -0.30
CA LYS A 444 1.33 -49.54 0.41
C LYS A 444 -0.08 -50.11 0.61
N ALA A 445 -1.05 -49.25 0.93
CA ALA A 445 -2.47 -49.61 1.03
C ALA A 445 -3.02 -50.13 -0.32
N TYR A 446 -2.67 -49.48 -1.43
CA TYR A 446 -3.06 -49.92 -2.77
C TYR A 446 -2.45 -51.29 -3.17
N LYS A 447 -1.33 -51.69 -2.53
CA LYS A 447 -0.64 -52.96 -2.77
C LYS A 447 -1.08 -54.09 -1.83
N ARG A 448 -2.12 -53.89 -0.99
CA ARG A 448 -2.68 -54.86 -0.03
C ARG A 448 -1.59 -55.62 0.76
N ARG A 449 -0.55 -54.93 1.21
CA ARG A 449 0.49 -55.58 2.02
C ARG A 449 0.07 -55.60 3.49
N GLU A 450 0.38 -56.70 4.18
CA GLU A 450 0.11 -56.88 5.61
C GLU A 450 0.93 -55.93 6.51
N ASP A 451 1.87 -55.16 5.96
CA ASP A 451 2.71 -54.17 6.65
C ASP A 451 2.16 -52.74 6.63
N VAL A 452 0.89 -52.54 6.26
CA VAL A 452 0.21 -51.24 6.38
C VAL A 452 -0.17 -51.03 7.85
N GLU A 453 0.81 -50.63 8.65
CA GLU A 453 0.53 -50.02 9.95
C GLU A 453 0.14 -48.56 9.70
N LEU A 454 -1.07 -48.18 10.12
CA LEU A 454 -1.39 -46.79 10.40
C LEU A 454 -0.48 -46.38 11.55
N ASN A 455 0.71 -45.89 11.22
CA ASN A 455 1.60 -45.32 12.20
C ASN A 455 0.93 -44.11 12.85
N GLU A 456 1.35 -43.78 14.07
CA GLU A 456 0.68 -42.82 14.96
C GLU A 456 0.41 -41.44 14.33
N ASN A 457 0.96 -41.10 13.17
CA ASN A 457 0.89 -39.78 12.54
C ASN A 457 -0.39 -39.48 11.72
N VAL A 458 -1.45 -40.30 11.70
CA VAL A 458 -2.60 -39.99 10.81
C VAL A 458 -3.67 -39.10 11.47
N SER A 459 -3.79 -39.12 12.81
CA SER A 459 -4.77 -38.30 13.54
C SER A 459 -4.18 -37.61 14.77
N ARG A 460 -4.70 -36.44 15.15
CA ARG A 460 -4.36 -35.76 16.42
C ARG A 460 -5.23 -36.21 17.59
N THR A 461 -6.27 -36.97 17.29
CA THR A 461 -7.22 -37.48 18.28
C THR A 461 -7.70 -38.87 17.85
N GLU A 462 -7.65 -39.85 18.74
CA GLU A 462 -7.96 -41.25 18.41
C GLU A 462 -8.82 -41.90 19.49
N VAL A 463 -9.75 -42.75 19.07
CA VAL A 463 -10.46 -43.69 19.96
C VAL A 463 -10.01 -45.09 19.56
N LEU A 464 -9.49 -45.87 20.50
CA LEU A 464 -8.95 -47.21 20.25
C LEU A 464 -9.77 -48.25 21.00
N PHE A 465 -10.23 -49.28 20.29
CA PHE A 465 -10.80 -50.50 20.87
C PHE A 465 -9.74 -51.59 20.85
N ASN A 466 -9.17 -51.89 22.01
CA ASN A 466 -8.13 -52.88 22.18
C ASN A 466 -6.98 -52.70 21.16
N GLY A 467 -6.48 -51.47 21.07
CA GLY A 467 -5.37 -51.06 20.19
C GLY A 467 -5.75 -50.73 18.74
N ILE A 468 -7.00 -50.93 18.31
CA ILE A 468 -7.45 -50.63 16.94
C ILE A 468 -8.22 -49.30 16.90
N ALA A 469 -7.82 -48.41 15.99
CA ALA A 469 -8.48 -47.13 15.81
C ALA A 469 -9.92 -47.29 15.30
N ALA A 470 -10.84 -46.58 15.95
CA ALA A 470 -12.24 -46.51 15.64
C ALA A 470 -12.54 -45.36 14.68
N GLN A 471 -13.62 -45.50 13.90
CA GLN A 471 -14.22 -44.34 13.25
C GLN A 471 -14.97 -43.51 14.30
N VAL A 472 -14.51 -42.29 14.54
CA VAL A 472 -15.24 -41.30 15.35
C VAL A 472 -16.40 -40.76 14.53
N VAL A 473 -17.62 -40.94 15.05
CA VAL A 473 -18.88 -40.49 14.42
C VAL A 473 -19.21 -39.06 14.84
N SER A 474 -19.05 -38.75 16.12
CA SER A 474 -19.21 -37.39 16.64
C SER A 474 -18.28 -37.17 17.84
N TRP A 475 -17.93 -35.91 18.08
CA TRP A 475 -17.02 -35.52 19.15
C TRP A 475 -17.33 -34.10 19.61
N THR A 476 -17.61 -33.97 20.88
CA THR A 476 -17.84 -32.72 21.60
C THR A 476 -16.92 -32.67 22.82
N ASP A 477 -16.96 -31.57 23.59
CA ASP A 477 -16.15 -31.43 24.79
C ASP A 477 -16.52 -32.46 25.90
N ASN A 478 -17.75 -32.98 25.88
CA ASN A 478 -18.28 -33.85 26.93
C ASN A 478 -18.73 -35.24 26.45
N GLU A 479 -18.78 -35.46 25.14
CA GLU A 479 -19.29 -36.71 24.56
C GLU A 479 -18.56 -37.05 23.26
N ILE A 480 -18.16 -38.32 23.12
CA ILE A 480 -17.56 -38.91 21.93
C ILE A 480 -18.39 -40.12 21.53
N VAL A 481 -18.77 -40.20 20.27
CA VAL A 481 -19.43 -41.38 19.70
C VAL A 481 -18.49 -42.01 18.68
N ALA A 482 -18.17 -43.29 18.86
CA ALA A 482 -17.28 -44.03 17.97
C ALA A 482 -17.92 -45.36 17.54
N ARG A 483 -17.63 -45.80 16.31
CA ARG A 483 -18.01 -47.12 15.81
C ARG A 483 -16.99 -48.16 16.22
N VAL A 484 -17.47 -49.30 16.71
CA VAL A 484 -16.60 -50.44 16.98
C VAL A 484 -15.94 -50.89 15.67
N PRO A 485 -14.60 -50.89 15.59
CA PRO A 485 -13.88 -51.15 14.34
C PRO A 485 -14.02 -52.61 13.92
N HIS A 486 -14.02 -52.84 12.61
CA HIS A 486 -13.91 -54.17 12.03
C HIS A 486 -12.52 -54.75 12.32
N ARG A 487 -12.48 -55.89 13.00
CA ARG A 487 -11.25 -56.64 13.24
C ARG A 487 -11.54 -58.13 13.44
N ASN A 488 -10.52 -58.95 13.20
CA ASN A 488 -10.56 -60.36 13.59
C ASN A 488 -10.61 -60.45 15.13
N LEU A 489 -11.63 -61.14 15.63
CA LEU A 489 -11.82 -61.38 17.07
C LEU A 489 -11.05 -62.63 17.54
N TYR A 490 -10.85 -63.58 16.63
CA TYR A 490 -10.20 -64.87 16.85
C TYR A 490 -8.73 -64.81 16.47
N GLY A 491 -7.97 -64.04 17.26
CA GLY A 491 -6.52 -64.06 17.30
C GLY A 491 -5.73 -63.65 16.07
N VAL A 492 -4.46 -63.31 16.30
CA VAL A 492 -3.46 -63.04 15.26
C VAL A 492 -2.22 -63.83 15.62
N GLY A 493 -1.75 -64.67 14.69
CA GLY A 493 -0.47 -65.37 14.81
C GLY A 493 0.67 -64.49 14.34
N LYS A 494 1.67 -64.27 15.18
CA LYS A 494 3.03 -63.92 14.76
C LYS A 494 3.87 -65.20 14.78
N LYS A 495 4.95 -65.26 13.99
CA LYS A 495 5.85 -66.41 14.01
C LYS A 495 6.45 -66.57 15.43
N GLY A 496 5.94 -67.54 16.19
CA GLY A 496 6.34 -67.83 17.57
C GLY A 496 5.37 -67.37 18.67
N GLU A 497 4.29 -66.65 18.36
CA GLU A 497 3.31 -66.14 19.34
C GLU A 497 1.88 -66.15 18.77
N PHE A 498 0.91 -66.62 19.55
CA PHE A 498 -0.52 -66.60 19.20
C PHE A 498 -1.28 -65.78 20.24
N PHE A 499 -1.86 -64.66 19.81
CA PHE A 499 -2.75 -63.87 20.67
C PHE A 499 -4.15 -64.45 20.51
N ASP A 500 -4.70 -65.06 21.55
CA ASP A 500 -5.90 -65.90 21.48
C ASP A 500 -7.22 -65.14 21.62
N ASN A 501 -7.21 -63.95 22.24
CA ASN A 501 -8.43 -63.16 22.44
C ASN A 501 -8.21 -61.66 22.17
N LEU A 502 -8.72 -61.22 21.02
CA LEU A 502 -8.71 -59.81 20.62
C LEU A 502 -10.06 -59.11 20.84
N SER A 503 -11.05 -59.86 21.34
CA SER A 503 -12.41 -59.36 21.57
C SER A 503 -12.52 -58.53 22.83
N LYS A 504 -11.66 -58.75 23.84
CA LYS A 504 -11.66 -57.97 25.09
C LYS A 504 -10.38 -57.20 25.27
N GLY A 505 -10.49 -55.91 25.58
CA GLY A 505 -9.32 -55.07 25.87
C GLY A 505 -9.69 -53.63 26.23
N PRO A 506 -8.71 -52.75 26.36
CA PRO A 506 -8.95 -51.38 26.80
C PRO A 506 -9.66 -50.56 25.71
N LEU A 507 -10.66 -49.78 26.11
CA LEU A 507 -11.19 -48.66 25.34
C LEU A 507 -10.41 -47.42 25.72
N VAL A 508 -9.72 -46.81 24.76
CA VAL A 508 -8.77 -45.73 25.00
C VAL A 508 -9.15 -44.52 24.15
N VAL A 509 -9.07 -43.33 24.75
CA VAL A 509 -9.14 -42.06 24.03
C VAL A 509 -7.77 -41.39 24.11
N ARG A 510 -7.19 -41.01 22.98
CA ARG A 510 -5.89 -40.35 22.91
C ARG A 510 -5.98 -38.97 22.30
N ARG A 511 -5.14 -38.06 22.79
CA ARG A 511 -4.94 -36.73 22.21
C ARG A 511 -3.46 -36.43 22.04
N GLY A 512 -3.07 -36.08 20.82
CA GLY A 512 -1.69 -35.96 20.39
C GLY A 512 -1.29 -34.51 20.15
N SER A 513 -0.05 -34.17 20.54
CA SER A 513 0.57 -32.90 20.16
C SER A 513 2.10 -33.04 20.04
N TRP A 514 2.74 -31.99 19.56
CA TRP A 514 4.18 -31.88 19.34
C TRP A 514 4.74 -30.72 20.15
N ASP A 515 6.02 -30.78 20.46
CA ASP A 515 6.78 -29.63 20.92
C ASP A 515 7.68 -29.15 19.77
N MET A 516 7.96 -27.85 19.75
CA MET A 516 9.03 -27.29 18.91
C MET A 516 10.39 -27.78 19.41
N LEU A 517 11.35 -27.94 18.50
CA LEU A 517 12.73 -28.24 18.87
C LEU A 517 13.40 -27.00 19.50
N PRO A 518 14.43 -27.18 20.34
CA PRO A 518 15.13 -26.06 21.00
C PRO A 518 15.73 -25.03 20.04
N ASP A 519 16.00 -25.41 18.79
CA ASP A 519 16.51 -24.54 17.73
C ASP A 519 15.42 -23.73 17.01
N GLY A 520 14.16 -23.86 17.44
CA GLY A 520 13.01 -23.16 16.84
C GLY A 520 12.49 -23.84 15.57
N THR A 521 12.98 -25.02 15.22
CA THR A 521 12.43 -25.82 14.11
C THR A 521 11.30 -26.74 14.59
N CYS A 522 10.39 -27.10 13.69
CA CYS A 522 9.32 -28.05 13.97
C CYS A 522 9.71 -29.44 13.47
N CYS A 523 9.48 -30.54 14.19
CA CYS A 523 8.98 -30.67 15.56
C CYS A 523 9.51 -31.99 16.18
N THR A 524 9.41 -32.15 17.51
CA THR A 524 9.67 -33.45 18.18
C THR A 524 8.73 -34.53 17.66
N PRO A 525 9.00 -35.85 17.83
CA PRO A 525 7.98 -36.87 17.61
C PRO A 525 6.68 -36.56 18.38
N LYS A 526 5.53 -36.92 17.79
CA LYS A 526 4.23 -36.73 18.42
C LYS A 526 4.18 -37.46 19.76
N LYS A 527 3.61 -36.81 20.76
CA LYS A 527 3.37 -37.39 22.08
C LYS A 527 1.88 -37.37 22.38
N TRP A 528 1.45 -38.33 23.21
CA TRP A 528 0.04 -38.58 23.49
C TRP A 528 -0.29 -38.42 24.96
N ILE A 529 -1.42 -37.77 25.24
CA ILE A 529 -2.18 -38.03 26.46
C ILE A 529 -3.10 -39.21 26.16
N THR A 530 -3.05 -40.22 27.02
CA THR A 530 -3.82 -41.46 26.88
C THR A 530 -4.79 -41.57 28.05
N LEU A 531 -6.08 -41.68 27.74
CA LEU A 531 -7.16 -41.87 28.70
C LEU A 531 -7.73 -43.25 28.50
N GLU A 532 -7.62 -44.12 29.50
CA GLU A 532 -8.28 -45.42 29.48
C GLU A 532 -9.69 -45.28 30.06
N ALA A 533 -10.71 -45.55 29.25
CA ALA A 533 -12.10 -45.54 29.70
C ALA A 533 -12.40 -46.75 30.59
N GLY A 534 -11.80 -47.90 30.27
CA GLY A 534 -11.96 -49.18 30.93
C GLY A 534 -11.97 -50.33 29.93
N THR A 535 -12.31 -51.53 30.38
CA THR A 535 -12.36 -52.73 29.52
C THR A 535 -13.64 -52.78 28.68
N PHE A 536 -13.51 -52.98 27.37
CA PHE A 536 -14.61 -53.15 26.43
C PHE A 536 -14.56 -54.53 25.78
N THR A 537 -15.73 -55.10 25.49
CA THR A 537 -15.86 -56.41 24.82
C THR A 537 -16.52 -56.24 23.45
N ILE A 538 -15.80 -56.54 22.38
CA ILE A 538 -16.35 -56.61 21.02
C ILE A 538 -17.08 -57.94 20.87
N GLU A 539 -18.37 -57.88 20.58
CA GLU A 539 -19.21 -59.06 20.39
C GLU A 539 -19.03 -59.62 18.99
N ALA A 540 -19.15 -60.95 18.88
CA ALA A 540 -19.19 -61.69 17.62
C ALA A 540 -20.50 -61.47 16.85
N LYS A 541 -20.91 -60.21 16.68
CA LYS A 541 -22.17 -59.78 16.07
C LYS A 541 -21.87 -58.78 14.95
N GLY A 542 -22.54 -58.93 13.80
CA GLY A 542 -22.24 -58.14 12.60
C GLY A 542 -21.00 -58.64 11.83
N MET A 543 -20.54 -59.87 12.09
CA MET A 543 -19.54 -60.53 11.23
C MET A 543 -20.19 -60.99 9.90
N PRO A 544 -19.41 -61.13 8.81
CA PRO A 544 -19.90 -61.76 7.58
C PRO A 544 -20.55 -63.11 7.89
N ASP A 545 -21.58 -63.48 7.14
CA ASP A 545 -22.24 -64.79 7.25
C ASP A 545 -21.17 -65.91 7.32
N PRO A 546 -21.26 -66.89 8.24
CA PRO A 546 -20.29 -67.98 8.32
C PRO A 546 -20.00 -68.66 6.98
N THR A 547 -20.99 -68.73 6.08
CA THR A 547 -20.86 -69.27 4.72
C THR A 547 -19.92 -68.47 3.82
N TYR A 548 -19.65 -67.20 4.14
CA TYR A 548 -18.66 -66.35 3.45
C TYR A 548 -17.25 -66.95 3.48
N PHE A 549 -16.90 -67.65 4.56
CA PHE A 549 -15.57 -68.27 4.72
C PHE A 549 -15.53 -69.74 4.30
N GLU A 550 -16.69 -70.35 4.05
CA GLU A 550 -16.81 -71.76 3.63
C GLU A 550 -17.06 -71.90 2.12
N SER A 551 -17.50 -70.83 1.43
CA SER A 551 -17.75 -70.86 -0.01
C SER A 551 -16.50 -70.48 -0.81
N ILE A 552 -16.24 -71.22 -1.89
CA ILE A 552 -15.15 -70.96 -2.84
C ILE A 552 -15.45 -69.70 -3.68
N HIS A 553 -16.72 -69.26 -3.71
CA HIS A 553 -17.24 -68.10 -4.45
C HIS A 553 -18.23 -67.31 -3.56
N PRO A 554 -17.75 -66.37 -2.72
CA PRO A 554 -18.59 -65.63 -1.77
C PRO A 554 -19.65 -64.73 -2.43
N GLU A 555 -19.46 -64.43 -3.72
CA GLU A 555 -20.30 -63.55 -4.55
C GLU A 555 -21.65 -64.21 -4.94
N ASP A 556 -21.76 -65.55 -4.91
CA ASP A 556 -22.92 -66.29 -5.45
C ASP A 556 -24.20 -66.16 -4.59
N HIS A 557 -24.09 -65.59 -3.38
CA HIS A 557 -25.20 -65.46 -2.43
C HIS A 557 -25.60 -64.00 -2.14
N THR A 558 -24.97 -63.01 -2.77
CA THR A 558 -25.38 -61.60 -2.63
C THR A 558 -26.17 -61.16 -3.87
N SER A 559 -27.47 -60.94 -3.71
CA SER A 559 -28.28 -60.21 -4.71
C SER A 559 -28.04 -58.70 -4.60
N GLN A 560 -26.83 -58.24 -4.94
CA GLN A 560 -26.50 -56.84 -5.18
C GLN A 560 -26.05 -56.63 -6.62
#